data_AF-A0A6A2RM02-F1
#
_entry.id   AF-A0A6A2RM02-F1
#
_cell.length_a   1.000
_cell.length_b   1.000
_cell.length_c   1.000
_cell.angle_alpha   90.00
_cell.angle_beta   90.00
_cell.angle_gamma   90.00
#
_symmetry.space_group_name_H-M   'P 1'
#
loop_
_entity.id
_entity.type
_entity.pdbx_description
1 polymer ?
#
loop_
_entity_poly.entity_id
_entity_poly.type
_entity_poly.pdbx_seq_one_letter_code
_entity_poly.pdbx_strand_id
1 'polypeptide(L)'
;MKQAYRYLSILFILFFVVDTMRADGGDVLERIVRLPKTKGTVYSLLGNVSRQSGYMFIYDSKVIDNDAVVKIKGGERSIRQAVYDIVGDTGLEFQVIGTHILITLPSEKKIHIQQDSIPKQPMNFSITGTLLDKETGVPISSATVGVRGASIGSITNQNGDFKLSLPDSLKNDSITFSHIGYLSQDIEFALLIGRHNILSLEPKVVPLQEVVIRRSEPKKLLREMIERREQNYSHTPVYLTTFYREGVQLKNKFQNLSEAVFKVYKTSSHSAVPDQVKLLKMSRLSNVEAKDSLLVKVKSGIQACIQMDIIKDMPEFLIPNIENSIYTYTSEGVTFLEDRFVNVVHFEQKKGISEPLFCGELFLDSETSALLQARLEVHPVYVKNAAGMFVERRARNIRMIPQKVVYTISYKPWQGTYYIHHIRGDLHFKVKRTKMLFGSRDLHIWFEMITCKVETGQVVAFPRTERLPTRTIFSDTYFKYDENFWKDFNVIPLEEEISKLIEKISLKIEEIGD
;
A
#
# COMPACT_ATOMS: atom_id res chain seq x y z
N MET A 1 60.68 -23.04 3.87
CA MET A 1 59.73 -22.72 4.98
C MET A 1 59.91 -21.33 5.63
N LYS A 2 60.81 -20.43 5.18
CA LYS A 2 60.99 -19.09 5.80
C LYS A 2 60.34 -17.91 5.04
N GLN A 3 59.79 -18.13 3.84
CA GLN A 3 59.07 -17.09 3.08
C GLN A 3 57.54 -17.12 3.29
N ALA A 4 56.95 -18.27 3.64
CA ALA A 4 55.52 -18.38 3.89
C ALA A 4 55.07 -17.65 5.17
N TYR A 5 55.93 -17.58 6.20
CA TYR A 5 55.61 -16.86 7.43
C TYR A 5 55.62 -15.33 7.26
N ARG A 6 56.41 -14.76 6.34
CA ARG A 6 56.42 -13.30 6.10
C ARG A 6 55.13 -12.82 5.43
N TYR A 7 54.49 -13.63 4.60
CA TYR A 7 53.19 -13.30 4.01
C TYR A 7 52.02 -13.58 4.98
N LEU A 8 52.13 -14.57 5.86
CA LEU A 8 51.13 -14.83 6.90
C LEU A 8 51.11 -13.75 7.99
N SER A 9 52.26 -13.15 8.31
CA SER A 9 52.34 -12.00 9.24
C SER A 9 51.79 -10.70 8.66
N ILE A 10 51.87 -10.50 7.33
CA ILE A 10 51.29 -9.32 6.66
C ILE A 10 49.76 -9.49 6.48
N LEU A 11 49.27 -10.72 6.32
CA LEU A 11 47.84 -11.02 6.25
C LEU A 11 47.12 -10.90 7.61
N PHE A 12 47.82 -11.12 8.72
CA PHE A 12 47.26 -10.94 10.08
C PHE A 12 47.25 -9.49 10.57
N ILE A 13 48.08 -8.61 9.98
CA ILE A 13 48.05 -7.16 10.25
C ILE A 13 46.97 -6.46 9.41
N LEU A 14 46.48 -7.09 8.32
CA LEU A 14 45.34 -6.60 7.55
C LEU A 14 43.96 -6.94 8.15
N PHE A 15 43.91 -7.72 9.24
CA PHE A 15 42.67 -8.12 9.94
C PHE A 15 42.50 -7.47 11.33
N PHE A 16 43.37 -6.53 11.70
CA PHE A 16 43.30 -5.76 12.96
C PHE A 16 43.13 -4.25 12.73
N VAL A 17 42.41 -3.86 11.67
CA VAL A 17 41.56 -2.66 11.80
C VAL A 17 40.25 -3.16 12.38
N VAL A 18 40.28 -3.44 13.69
CA VAL A 18 39.08 -3.32 14.48
C VAL A 18 38.69 -1.86 14.32
N ASP A 19 37.71 -1.60 13.47
CA ASP A 19 36.95 -0.38 13.54
C ASP A 19 36.36 -0.41 14.95
N THR A 20 37.08 0.22 15.88
CA THR A 20 36.51 0.58 17.16
C THR A 20 35.39 1.53 16.80
N MET A 21 34.20 0.99 16.55
CA MET A 21 32.96 1.66 16.88
C MET A 21 33.14 2.03 18.34
N ARG A 22 33.69 3.23 18.55
CA ARG A 22 33.54 3.95 19.79
C ARG A 22 32.02 3.98 19.95
N ALA A 23 31.53 3.22 20.91
CA ALA A 23 30.26 3.51 21.53
C ALA A 23 30.42 4.93 22.10
N ASP A 24 30.16 5.92 21.26
CA ASP A 24 30.21 7.32 21.63
C ASP A 24 28.92 7.57 22.39
N GLY A 25 28.96 7.31 23.70
CA GLY A 25 27.88 7.65 24.64
C GLY A 25 27.77 9.16 24.89
N GLY A 26 28.24 10.00 23.95
CA GLY A 26 28.11 11.44 23.96
C GLY A 26 26.81 11.88 23.28
N ASP A 27 26.26 13.03 23.69
CA ASP A 27 25.15 13.66 22.97
C ASP A 27 25.58 13.94 21.53
N VAL A 28 24.98 13.21 20.58
CA VAL A 28 25.24 13.30 19.14
C VAL A 28 25.24 14.74 18.66
N LEU A 29 24.39 15.60 19.24
CA LEU A 29 24.24 17.00 18.85
C LEU A 29 25.46 17.86 19.19
N GLU A 30 26.32 17.41 20.10
CA GLU A 30 27.55 18.09 20.51
C GLU A 30 28.79 17.67 19.69
N ARG A 31 28.63 16.71 18.77
CA ARG A 31 29.71 16.30 17.87
C ARG A 31 30.14 17.48 16.97
N ILE A 32 31.45 17.67 16.85
CA ILE A 32 32.02 18.79 16.08
C ILE A 32 32.03 18.47 14.58
N VAL A 33 31.53 19.42 13.78
CA VAL A 33 31.62 19.44 12.32
C VAL A 33 32.39 20.70 11.88
N ARG A 34 33.13 20.57 10.77
CA ARG A 34 33.90 21.68 10.20
C ARG A 34 33.20 22.21 8.96
N LEU A 35 32.64 23.41 9.09
CA LEU A 35 31.93 24.04 7.99
C LEU A 35 32.83 25.07 7.28
N PRO A 36 33.00 25.00 5.94
CA PRO A 36 33.77 25.99 5.20
C PRO A 36 33.01 27.32 5.13
N LYS A 37 33.74 28.42 4.93
CA LYS A 37 33.13 29.73 4.65
C LYS A 37 32.51 29.70 3.25
N THR A 38 31.21 29.48 3.17
CA THR A 38 30.52 29.30 1.88
C THR A 38 29.13 29.95 1.89
N LYS A 39 28.58 30.15 0.69
CA LYS A 39 27.20 30.57 0.43
C LYS A 39 26.50 29.41 -0.27
N GLY A 40 25.37 28.97 0.27
CA GLY A 40 24.63 27.83 -0.26
C GLY A 40 23.18 27.84 0.23
N THR A 41 22.36 26.96 -0.34
CA THR A 41 21.00 26.75 0.17
C THR A 41 21.05 26.05 1.52
N VAL A 42 20.06 26.31 2.39
CA VAL A 42 19.90 25.60 3.67
C VAL A 42 20.00 24.09 3.47
N TYR A 43 19.35 23.56 2.42
CA TYR A 43 19.43 22.15 2.04
C TYR A 43 20.87 21.67 1.80
N SER A 44 21.64 22.39 0.97
CA SER A 44 23.01 22.01 0.64
C SER A 44 23.95 22.05 1.86
N LEU A 45 23.73 23.00 2.76
CA LEU A 45 24.58 23.19 3.94
C LEU A 45 24.25 22.16 5.03
N LEU A 46 22.98 21.84 5.26
CA LEU A 46 22.58 20.74 6.13
C LEU A 46 23.06 19.40 5.57
N GLY A 47 23.04 19.22 4.26
CA GLY A 47 23.64 18.06 3.59
C GLY A 47 25.14 17.93 3.86
N ASN A 48 25.88 19.04 3.90
CA ASN A 48 27.31 19.03 4.25
C ASN A 48 27.54 18.60 5.71
N VAL A 49 26.71 19.08 6.63
CA VAL A 49 26.76 18.67 8.04
C VAL A 49 26.47 17.17 8.15
N SER A 50 25.45 16.70 7.44
CA SER A 50 25.03 15.30 7.44
C SER A 50 26.13 14.34 6.98
N ARG A 51 26.84 14.69 5.88
CA ARG A 51 27.99 13.89 5.41
C ARG A 51 29.15 13.82 6.39
N GLN A 52 29.38 14.88 7.17
CA GLN A 52 30.46 14.88 8.17
C GLN A 52 30.07 14.20 9.48
N SER A 53 28.80 14.30 9.87
CA SER A 53 28.31 13.73 11.13
C SER A 53 27.92 12.26 11.01
N GLY A 54 27.49 11.81 9.83
CA GLY A 54 26.86 10.50 9.62
C GLY A 54 25.39 10.47 10.05
N TYR A 55 24.76 11.62 10.32
CA TYR A 55 23.37 11.73 10.75
C TYR A 55 22.53 12.51 9.74
N MET A 56 21.32 12.02 9.46
CA MET A 56 20.37 12.63 8.52
C MET A 56 19.43 13.60 9.25
N PHE A 57 19.13 14.76 8.66
CA PHE A 57 18.21 15.74 9.27
C PHE A 57 16.79 15.60 8.75
N ILE A 58 15.82 15.58 9.66
CA ILE A 58 14.38 15.52 9.37
C ILE A 58 13.73 16.78 9.90
N TYR A 59 12.94 17.48 9.08
CA TYR A 59 12.25 18.71 9.47
C TYR A 59 11.10 19.10 8.53
N ASP A 60 10.16 19.91 9.04
CA ASP A 60 9.11 20.53 8.23
C ASP A 60 9.68 21.69 7.40
N SER A 61 9.44 21.70 6.10
CA SER A 61 9.87 22.80 5.22
C SER A 61 9.02 24.07 5.35
N LYS A 62 7.92 24.02 6.11
CA LYS A 62 7.20 25.21 6.57
C LYS A 62 7.92 25.90 7.73
N VAL A 63 8.76 25.17 8.46
CA VAL A 63 9.60 25.67 9.54
C VAL A 63 10.97 26.08 9.01
N ILE A 64 11.53 25.27 8.12
CA ILE A 64 12.87 25.47 7.56
C ILE A 64 12.77 25.59 6.04
N ASP A 65 13.00 26.80 5.51
CA ASP A 65 13.05 27.03 4.06
C ASP A 65 14.34 26.44 3.47
N ASN A 66 14.19 25.38 2.70
CA ASN A 66 15.31 24.66 2.09
C ASN A 66 16.03 25.43 0.99
N ASP A 67 15.31 26.30 0.28
CA ASP A 67 15.82 27.04 -0.86
C ASP A 67 16.41 28.39 -0.43
N ALA A 68 16.18 28.79 0.83
CA ALA A 68 16.81 29.95 1.42
C ALA A 68 18.34 29.87 1.28
N VAL A 69 18.91 30.91 0.65
CA VAL A 69 20.35 30.98 0.43
C VAL A 69 20.99 31.75 1.58
N VAL A 70 21.79 31.04 2.37
CA VAL A 70 22.45 31.59 3.56
C VAL A 70 23.97 31.60 3.40
N LYS A 71 24.62 32.53 4.10
CA LYS A 71 26.08 32.66 4.10
C LYS A 71 26.61 32.31 5.48
N ILE A 72 27.31 31.18 5.56
CA ILE A 72 27.88 30.70 6.82
C ILE A 72 29.34 31.14 6.97
N LYS A 73 29.71 31.55 8.19
CA LYS A 73 31.13 31.74 8.54
C LYS A 73 31.79 30.37 8.63
N GLY A 74 33.07 30.30 8.22
CA GLY A 74 33.84 29.07 8.32
C GLY A 74 34.32 28.84 9.76
N GLY A 75 34.37 27.59 10.20
CA GLY A 75 34.81 27.23 11.55
C GLY A 75 34.34 25.85 11.99
N GLU A 76 34.82 25.43 13.16
CA GLU A 76 34.39 24.24 13.88
C GLU A 76 33.25 24.59 14.84
N ARG A 77 32.21 23.77 14.85
CA ARG A 77 31.03 23.95 15.71
C ARG A 77 30.31 22.63 15.92
N SER A 78 29.52 22.53 16.98
CA SER A 78 28.67 21.35 17.20
C SER A 78 27.62 21.22 16.11
N ILE A 79 27.09 20.02 15.89
CA ILE A 79 25.99 19.78 14.94
C ILE A 79 24.80 20.71 15.27
N ARG A 80 24.46 20.85 16.55
CA ARG A 80 23.41 21.78 17.01
C ARG A 80 23.65 23.20 16.52
N GLN A 81 24.84 23.72 16.77
CA GLN A 81 25.20 25.08 16.38
C GLN A 81 25.30 25.23 14.85
N ALA A 82 25.75 24.21 14.14
CA ALA A 82 25.76 24.18 12.68
C ALA A 82 24.33 24.34 12.13
N VAL A 83 23.36 23.60 12.67
CA VAL A 83 21.96 23.70 12.24
C VAL A 83 21.40 25.08 12.57
N TYR A 84 21.61 25.61 13.78
CA TYR A 84 21.17 26.97 14.14
C TYR A 84 21.74 28.03 13.21
N ASP A 85 23.03 27.96 12.89
CA ASP A 85 23.68 28.94 12.02
C ASP A 85 23.23 28.84 10.55
N ILE A 86 22.83 27.66 10.10
CA ILE A 86 22.34 27.42 8.74
C ILE A 86 20.88 27.87 8.62
N VAL A 87 20.03 27.49 9.58
CA VAL A 87 18.59 27.75 9.54
C VAL A 87 18.27 29.18 10.00
N GLY A 88 19.10 29.75 10.87
CA GLY A 88 18.92 31.10 11.42
C GLY A 88 17.91 31.18 12.56
N ASP A 89 17.53 30.05 13.16
CA ASP A 89 16.61 29.97 14.29
C ASP A 89 17.21 29.14 15.43
N THR A 90 17.46 29.78 16.57
CA THR A 90 18.00 29.13 17.78
C THR A 90 16.91 28.54 18.67
N GLY A 91 15.63 28.74 18.33
CA GLY A 91 14.50 28.13 19.02
C GLY A 91 14.28 26.67 18.65
N LEU A 92 14.96 26.14 17.64
CA LEU A 92 14.73 24.78 17.16
C LEU A 92 15.05 23.73 18.25
N GLU A 93 14.15 22.79 18.44
CA GLU A 93 14.32 21.61 19.29
C GLU A 93 14.78 20.40 18.46
N PHE A 94 15.60 19.54 19.07
CA PHE A 94 16.21 18.40 18.40
C PHE A 94 15.87 17.09 19.12
N GLN A 95 15.54 16.07 18.35
CA GLN A 95 15.41 14.70 18.85
C GLN A 95 16.25 13.75 17.99
N VAL A 96 17.13 12.98 18.63
CA VAL A 96 17.99 12.00 17.94
C VAL A 96 17.32 10.63 17.99
N ILE A 97 17.09 10.01 16.83
CA ILE A 97 16.45 8.70 16.68
C ILE A 97 17.30 7.86 15.71
N GLY A 98 18.02 6.88 16.25
CA GLY A 98 18.96 6.09 15.44
C GLY A 98 19.99 6.98 14.76
N THR A 99 20.06 6.94 13.43
CA THR A 99 20.94 7.77 12.59
C THR A 99 20.28 9.06 12.08
N HIS A 100 19.12 9.45 12.64
CA HIS A 100 18.38 10.64 12.24
C HIS A 100 18.31 11.68 13.37
N ILE A 101 18.32 12.96 13.00
CA ILE A 101 18.14 14.12 13.87
C ILE A 101 16.88 14.86 13.39
N LEU A 102 15.81 14.75 14.17
CA LEU A 102 14.56 15.48 13.96
C LEU A 102 14.68 16.91 14.51
N ILE A 103 14.33 17.91 13.70
CA ILE A 103 14.33 19.33 14.06
C ILE A 103 12.88 19.83 14.08
N THR A 104 12.48 20.48 15.18
CA THR A 104 11.11 20.99 15.40
C THR A 104 11.14 22.40 15.98
N LEU A 105 10.02 23.13 15.93
CA LEU A 105 9.86 24.37 16.69
C LEU A 105 9.50 24.03 18.15
N PRO A 106 9.88 24.87 19.12
CA PRO A 106 9.45 24.68 20.50
C PRO A 106 7.92 24.76 20.51
N SER A 107 7.27 23.72 21.01
CA SER A 107 5.83 23.78 21.24
C SER A 107 5.55 24.91 22.22
N GLU A 108 4.72 25.88 21.82
CA GLU A 108 4.13 26.80 22.78
C GLU A 108 3.49 25.96 23.88
N LYS A 109 4.08 26.01 25.09
CA LYS A 109 3.42 25.51 26.30
C LYS A 109 2.17 26.35 26.47
N LYS A 110 1.05 25.88 25.91
CA LYS A 110 -0.26 26.45 26.15
C LYS A 110 -0.52 26.39 27.65
N ILE A 111 -0.46 27.56 28.27
CA ILE A 111 -0.95 27.82 29.62
C ILE A 111 -2.39 27.29 29.65
N HIS A 112 -2.66 26.40 30.60
CA HIS A 112 -3.99 25.87 30.89
C HIS A 112 -4.89 27.04 31.27
N ILE A 113 -5.68 27.54 30.31
CA ILE A 113 -6.88 28.31 30.59
C ILE A 113 -8.04 27.38 30.26
N GLN A 114 -8.78 27.01 31.31
CA GLN A 114 -10.01 26.25 31.22
C GLN A 114 -10.98 27.02 30.33
N GLN A 115 -11.26 26.47 29.15
CA GLN A 115 -12.45 26.82 28.39
C GLN A 115 -12.92 25.57 27.65
N ASP A 116 -14.19 25.27 27.86
CA ASP A 116 -14.82 23.98 27.64
C ASP A 116 -14.69 23.43 26.22
N SER A 117 -14.45 22.11 26.17
CA SER A 117 -14.75 21.18 25.07
C SER A 117 -14.12 21.47 23.69
N ILE A 118 -12.79 21.28 23.61
CA ILE A 118 -12.19 20.72 22.38
C ILE A 118 -12.25 19.19 22.54
N PRO A 119 -12.80 18.41 21.58
CA PRO A 119 -12.76 16.96 21.66
C PRO A 119 -11.31 16.51 21.80
N LYS A 120 -11.01 15.81 22.89
CA LYS A 120 -9.76 15.07 23.09
C LYS A 120 -9.52 14.27 21.81
N GLN A 121 -8.47 14.61 21.05
CA GLN A 121 -8.15 13.80 19.87
C GLN A 121 -7.99 12.35 20.35
N PRO A 122 -8.69 11.38 19.75
CA PRO A 122 -8.67 10.02 20.24
C PRO A 122 -7.23 9.52 20.21
N MET A 123 -6.75 8.99 21.34
CA MET A 123 -5.47 8.29 21.35
C MET A 123 -5.69 7.04 20.51
N ASN A 124 -4.90 6.89 19.45
CA ASN A 124 -4.93 5.68 18.64
C ASN A 124 -3.88 4.72 19.19
N PHE A 125 -4.27 3.46 19.39
CA PHE A 125 -3.36 2.39 19.72
C PHE A 125 -3.00 1.59 18.46
N SER A 126 -1.75 1.15 18.36
CA SER A 126 -1.30 0.32 17.24
C SER A 126 -0.97 -1.09 17.73
N ILE A 127 -1.42 -2.07 16.96
CA ILE A 127 -1.00 -3.47 17.04
C ILE A 127 -0.19 -3.78 15.78
N THR A 128 0.91 -4.50 15.94
CA THR A 128 1.71 -5.05 14.83
C THR A 128 1.99 -6.52 15.05
N GLY A 129 2.24 -7.24 13.97
CA GLY A 129 2.59 -8.65 14.05
C GLY A 129 2.76 -9.30 12.69
N THR A 130 2.96 -10.62 12.72
CA THR A 130 3.08 -11.50 11.57
C THR A 130 2.11 -12.66 11.73
N LEU A 131 1.34 -12.98 10.68
CA LEU A 131 0.37 -14.07 10.66
C LEU A 131 0.86 -15.22 9.78
N LEU A 132 0.92 -16.42 10.37
CA LEU A 132 1.49 -17.61 9.75
C LEU A 132 0.45 -18.74 9.65
N ASP A 133 0.67 -19.65 8.72
CA ASP A 133 -0.01 -20.93 8.69
C ASP A 133 0.52 -21.81 9.84
N LYS A 134 -0.38 -22.35 10.65
CA LYS A 134 0.00 -23.13 11.85
C LYS A 134 0.73 -24.44 11.52
N GLU A 135 0.45 -25.05 10.37
CA GLU A 135 1.00 -26.35 9.99
C GLU A 135 2.33 -26.20 9.25
N THR A 136 2.41 -25.25 8.32
CA THR A 136 3.55 -25.08 7.41
C THR A 136 4.52 -23.99 7.86
N GLY A 137 4.08 -23.07 8.73
CA GLY A 137 4.83 -21.87 9.10
C GLY A 137 4.96 -20.84 7.98
N VAL A 138 4.31 -21.04 6.83
CA VAL A 138 4.34 -20.12 5.70
C VAL A 138 3.50 -18.87 6.02
N PRO A 139 3.94 -17.66 5.65
CA PRO A 139 3.14 -16.46 5.87
C PRO A 139 1.80 -16.47 5.16
N ILE A 140 0.76 -16.03 5.85
CA ILE A 140 -0.58 -15.88 5.25
C ILE A 140 -0.70 -14.46 4.72
N SER A 141 -0.57 -14.32 3.41
CA SER A 141 -0.74 -13.04 2.71
C SER A 141 -2.21 -12.63 2.58
N SER A 142 -2.51 -11.34 2.60
CA SER A 142 -3.86 -10.80 2.38
C SER A 142 -4.93 -11.32 3.35
N ALA A 143 -4.52 -11.75 4.54
CA ALA A 143 -5.42 -12.06 5.63
C ALA A 143 -5.99 -10.79 6.24
N THR A 144 -7.27 -10.84 6.57
CA THR A 144 -8.01 -9.80 7.28
C THR A 144 -7.50 -9.63 8.69
N VAL A 145 -7.31 -8.37 9.12
CA VAL A 145 -7.06 -8.01 10.51
C VAL A 145 -8.00 -6.86 10.88
N GLY A 146 -9.00 -7.08 11.72
CA GLY A 146 -10.01 -6.06 12.02
C GLY A 146 -10.72 -6.26 13.35
N VAL A 147 -11.53 -5.29 13.75
CA VAL A 147 -12.32 -5.39 14.99
C VAL A 147 -13.69 -5.98 14.67
N ARG A 148 -14.10 -7.00 15.42
CA ARG A 148 -15.41 -7.63 15.24
C ARG A 148 -16.54 -6.61 15.42
N GLY A 149 -17.41 -6.49 14.43
CA GLY A 149 -18.56 -5.56 14.47
C GLY A 149 -18.22 -4.08 14.16
N ALA A 150 -16.95 -3.73 13.95
CA ALA A 150 -16.55 -2.40 13.49
C ALA A 150 -16.20 -2.40 11.99
N SER A 151 -16.22 -1.22 11.37
CA SER A 151 -15.73 -1.05 9.99
C SER A 151 -14.22 -0.84 9.90
N ILE A 152 -13.51 -0.91 11.04
CA ILE A 152 -12.08 -0.60 11.13
C ILE A 152 -11.25 -1.87 10.98
N GLY A 153 -10.35 -1.86 10.01
CA GLY A 153 -9.48 -2.99 9.70
C GLY A 153 -8.31 -2.68 8.78
N SER A 154 -7.46 -3.68 8.58
CA SER A 154 -6.30 -3.74 7.68
C SER A 154 -6.18 -5.17 7.12
N ILE A 155 -5.13 -5.45 6.34
CA ILE A 155 -4.77 -6.81 5.91
C ILE A 155 -3.27 -7.08 6.11
N THR A 156 -2.86 -8.35 6.04
CA THR A 156 -1.45 -8.76 6.03
C THR A 156 -0.80 -8.55 4.65
N ASN A 157 0.48 -8.20 4.63
CA ASN A 157 1.29 -8.11 3.42
C ASN A 157 1.72 -9.51 2.90
N GLN A 158 2.55 -9.56 1.87
CA GLN A 158 3.05 -10.83 1.30
C GLN A 158 3.89 -11.67 2.28
N ASN A 159 4.49 -11.03 3.28
CA ASN A 159 5.27 -11.68 4.34
C ASN A 159 4.41 -12.01 5.58
N GLY A 160 3.09 -11.85 5.49
CA GLY A 160 2.17 -12.07 6.61
C GLY A 160 2.17 -10.95 7.65
N ASP A 161 2.93 -9.87 7.46
CA ASP A 161 3.01 -8.77 8.42
C ASP A 161 1.77 -7.89 8.36
N PHE A 162 1.28 -7.46 9.52
CA PHE A 162 0.13 -6.56 9.64
C PHE A 162 0.40 -5.40 10.60
N LYS A 163 -0.36 -4.32 10.39
CA LYS A 163 -0.49 -3.20 11.33
C LYS A 163 -1.96 -2.78 11.40
N LEU A 164 -2.48 -2.65 12.62
CA LEU A 164 -3.83 -2.18 12.90
C LEU A 164 -3.77 -1.07 13.95
N SER A 165 -4.21 0.13 13.56
CA SER A 165 -4.39 1.31 14.39
C SER A 165 -5.88 1.46 14.75
N LEU A 166 -6.17 1.58 16.04
CA LEU A 166 -7.52 1.58 16.59
C LEU A 166 -7.74 2.78 17.50
N PRO A 167 -8.91 3.44 17.43
CA PRO A 167 -9.26 4.48 18.38
C PRO A 167 -9.46 3.90 19.77
N ASP A 168 -9.19 4.72 20.79
CA ASP A 168 -9.46 4.44 22.22
C ASP A 168 -10.81 3.75 22.50
N SER A 169 -11.85 4.11 21.74
CA SER A 169 -13.21 3.57 21.90
C SER A 169 -13.32 2.08 21.63
N LEU A 170 -12.40 1.48 20.87
CA LEU A 170 -12.41 0.07 20.48
C LEU A 170 -11.37 -0.77 21.22
N LYS A 171 -10.71 -0.22 22.24
CA LYS A 171 -9.61 -0.90 22.96
C LYS A 171 -10.05 -2.14 23.77
N ASN A 172 -11.35 -2.32 23.99
CA ASN A 172 -11.90 -3.45 24.74
C ASN A 172 -12.48 -4.54 23.82
N ASP A 173 -12.48 -4.31 22.51
CA ASP A 173 -13.05 -5.25 21.55
C ASP A 173 -12.02 -6.32 21.13
N SER A 174 -12.51 -7.45 20.64
CA SER A 174 -11.67 -8.51 20.08
C SER A 174 -11.23 -8.16 18.65
N ILE A 175 -9.98 -8.50 18.35
CA ILE A 175 -9.38 -8.41 17.02
C ILE A 175 -9.57 -9.75 16.33
N THR A 176 -10.25 -9.74 15.20
CA THR A 176 -10.48 -10.88 14.33
C THR A 176 -9.39 -10.97 13.27
N PHE A 177 -8.78 -12.14 13.16
CA PHE A 177 -7.86 -12.55 12.10
C PHE A 177 -8.55 -13.60 11.25
N SER A 178 -8.67 -13.37 9.93
CA SER A 178 -9.35 -14.32 9.04
C SER A 178 -8.75 -14.36 7.64
N HIS A 179 -8.81 -15.53 7.01
CA HIS A 179 -8.37 -15.74 5.63
C HIS A 179 -9.14 -16.92 5.02
N ILE A 180 -9.28 -16.94 3.68
CA ILE A 180 -9.91 -18.06 2.98
C ILE A 180 -9.11 -19.36 3.21
N GLY A 181 -9.80 -20.45 3.51
CA GLY A 181 -9.17 -21.74 3.81
C GLY A 181 -8.60 -21.89 5.22
N TYR A 182 -8.79 -20.92 6.11
CA TYR A 182 -8.36 -20.96 7.51
C TYR A 182 -9.53 -20.79 8.47
N LEU A 183 -9.38 -21.28 9.69
CA LEU A 183 -10.28 -20.97 10.80
C LEU A 183 -9.98 -19.54 11.29
N SER A 184 -11.02 -18.70 11.38
CA SER A 184 -10.86 -17.35 11.93
C SER A 184 -10.54 -17.41 13.42
N GLN A 185 -9.72 -16.47 13.90
CA GLN A 185 -9.33 -16.38 15.30
C GLN A 185 -9.63 -14.99 15.86
N ASP A 186 -10.33 -14.93 16.98
CA ASP A 186 -10.58 -13.71 17.74
C ASP A 186 -9.62 -13.65 18.94
N ILE A 187 -8.91 -12.52 19.09
CA ILE A 187 -7.96 -12.29 20.20
C ILE A 187 -8.28 -10.95 20.85
N GLU A 188 -8.35 -10.91 22.18
CA GLU A 188 -8.56 -9.66 22.92
C GLU A 188 -7.46 -8.64 22.63
N PHE A 189 -7.85 -7.39 22.34
CA PHE A 189 -6.93 -6.29 22.05
C PHE A 189 -5.85 -6.13 23.14
N ALA A 190 -6.22 -6.27 24.41
CA ALA A 190 -5.32 -6.12 25.55
C ALA A 190 -4.12 -7.10 25.52
N LEU A 191 -4.27 -8.25 24.87
CA LEU A 191 -3.19 -9.24 24.72
C LEU A 191 -2.21 -8.87 23.60
N LEU A 192 -2.56 -7.96 22.71
CA LEU A 192 -1.80 -7.68 21.49
C LEU A 192 -0.99 -6.37 21.55
N ILE A 193 -1.34 -5.46 22.47
CA ILE A 193 -0.73 -4.13 22.56
C ILE A 193 0.72 -4.17 23.06
N GLY A 194 1.55 -3.24 22.55
CA GLY A 194 2.88 -2.96 23.09
C GLY A 194 3.98 -3.95 22.70
N ARG A 195 3.68 -4.90 21.81
CA ARG A 195 4.64 -5.90 21.31
C ARG A 195 4.40 -6.25 19.84
N HIS A 196 5.42 -6.83 19.22
CA HIS A 196 5.26 -7.52 17.93
C HIS A 196 4.67 -8.91 18.19
N ASN A 197 3.55 -9.22 17.53
CA ASN A 197 2.83 -10.47 17.74
C ASN A 197 3.16 -11.48 16.63
N ILE A 198 3.50 -12.72 16.98
CA ILE A 198 3.58 -13.82 16.02
C ILE A 198 2.35 -14.70 16.26
N LEU A 199 1.44 -14.71 15.29
CA LEU A 199 0.16 -15.39 15.37
C LEU A 199 0.08 -16.44 14.27
N SER A 200 -0.74 -17.48 14.47
CA SER A 200 -0.97 -18.48 13.43
C SER A 200 -2.42 -18.90 13.32
N LEU A 201 -2.89 -19.09 12.09
CA LEU A 201 -4.22 -19.63 11.82
C LEU A 201 -4.14 -21.13 11.48
N GLU A 202 -5.11 -21.87 11.97
CA GLU A 202 -5.30 -23.28 11.64
C GLU A 202 -5.92 -23.41 10.24
N PRO A 203 -5.32 -24.21 9.33
CA PRO A 203 -5.98 -24.57 8.08
C PRO A 203 -7.35 -25.18 8.37
N LYS A 204 -8.38 -24.66 7.71
CA LYS A 204 -9.73 -25.19 7.81
C LYS A 204 -9.83 -26.38 6.88
N VAL A 205 -9.52 -27.56 7.40
CA VAL A 205 -9.80 -28.81 6.69
C VAL A 205 -11.31 -29.01 6.67
N VAL A 206 -11.91 -28.77 5.52
CA VAL A 206 -13.30 -29.14 5.27
C VAL A 206 -13.25 -30.60 4.83
N PRO A 207 -13.60 -31.59 5.69
CA PRO A 207 -13.76 -32.94 5.19
C PRO A 207 -14.79 -32.87 4.06
N LEU A 208 -14.50 -33.51 2.94
CA LEU A 208 -15.51 -33.81 1.92
C LEU A 208 -16.56 -34.69 2.61
N GLN A 209 -17.48 -34.08 3.36
CA GLN A 209 -18.79 -34.67 3.55
C GLN A 209 -19.27 -34.95 2.16
N GLU A 210 -19.70 -36.19 1.92
CA GLU A 210 -20.34 -36.64 0.69
C GLU A 210 -21.22 -35.49 0.23
N VAL A 211 -20.71 -34.72 -0.74
CA VAL A 211 -21.25 -33.39 -1.01
C VAL A 211 -22.68 -33.73 -1.37
N VAL A 212 -23.66 -33.26 -0.59
CA VAL A 212 -25.01 -33.18 -1.13
C VAL A 212 -24.82 -32.14 -2.21
N ILE A 213 -24.47 -32.60 -3.42
CA ILE A 213 -24.28 -31.79 -4.61
C ILE A 213 -25.67 -31.25 -4.85
N ARG A 214 -26.02 -30.17 -4.15
CA ARG A 214 -27.03 -29.26 -4.61
C ARG A 214 -26.42 -28.76 -5.90
N ARG A 215 -26.81 -29.38 -7.02
CA ARG A 215 -26.50 -28.87 -8.35
C ARG A 215 -27.03 -27.46 -8.40
N SER A 216 -26.19 -26.51 -8.02
CA SER A 216 -26.51 -25.10 -8.05
C SER A 216 -26.36 -24.66 -9.49
N GLU A 217 -27.47 -24.24 -10.08
CA GLU A 217 -27.45 -23.69 -11.44
C GLU A 217 -26.73 -22.33 -11.38
N PRO A 218 -25.54 -22.17 -12.00
CA PRO A 218 -24.72 -20.97 -11.79
C PRO A 218 -25.43 -19.69 -12.25
N LYS A 219 -26.23 -19.76 -13.32
CA LYS A 219 -27.06 -18.64 -13.77
C LYS A 219 -28.14 -18.26 -12.75
N LYS A 220 -28.69 -19.23 -12.01
CA LYS A 220 -29.65 -18.96 -10.94
C LYS A 220 -28.97 -18.21 -9.79
N LEU A 221 -27.77 -18.65 -9.38
CA LEU A 221 -26.99 -17.97 -8.33
C LEU A 221 -26.70 -16.50 -8.70
N LEU A 222 -26.30 -16.24 -9.94
CA LEU A 222 -26.08 -14.88 -10.44
C LEU A 222 -27.36 -14.04 -10.47
N ARG A 223 -28.50 -14.64 -10.85
CA ARG A 223 -29.81 -13.96 -10.78
C ARG A 223 -30.18 -13.59 -9.35
N GLU A 224 -30.05 -14.51 -8.41
CA GLU A 224 -30.33 -14.26 -6.98
C GLU A 224 -29.42 -13.17 -6.41
N MET A 225 -28.14 -13.14 -6.80
CA MET A 225 -27.22 -12.06 -6.44
C MET A 225 -27.71 -10.69 -6.94
N ILE A 226 -28.15 -10.60 -8.20
CA ILE A 226 -28.69 -9.37 -8.79
C ILE A 226 -29.98 -8.95 -8.07
N GLU A 227 -30.91 -9.89 -7.87
CA GLU A 227 -32.19 -9.64 -7.20
C GLU A 227 -31.99 -9.14 -5.76
N ARG A 228 -30.95 -9.61 -5.07
CA ARG A 228 -30.62 -9.22 -3.70
C ARG A 228 -29.68 -8.02 -3.58
N ARG A 229 -29.23 -7.47 -4.70
CA ARG A 229 -28.27 -6.36 -4.73
C ARG A 229 -28.79 -5.14 -3.96
N GLU A 230 -30.06 -4.82 -4.13
CA GLU A 230 -30.67 -3.67 -3.45
C GLU A 230 -30.88 -3.90 -1.95
N GLN A 231 -30.78 -5.13 -1.43
CA GLN A 231 -30.80 -5.39 0.01
C GLN A 231 -29.39 -5.43 0.58
N ASN A 232 -28.43 -5.90 -0.21
CA ASN A 232 -27.07 -6.17 0.25
C ASN A 232 -26.14 -4.95 0.18
N TYR A 233 -26.37 -3.98 -0.71
CA TYR A 233 -25.41 -2.89 -0.96
C TYR A 233 -26.02 -1.50 -0.71
N SER A 234 -25.16 -0.51 -0.42
CA SER A 234 -25.59 0.83 0.00
C SER A 234 -26.32 1.61 -1.10
N HIS A 235 -27.44 2.23 -0.72
CA HIS A 235 -28.21 3.16 -1.57
C HIS A 235 -27.81 4.62 -1.40
N THR A 236 -27.21 4.93 -0.26
CA THR A 236 -26.80 6.28 0.11
C THR A 236 -25.29 6.42 -0.02
N PRO A 237 -24.79 7.64 -0.29
CA PRO A 237 -23.36 7.87 -0.30
C PRO A 237 -22.70 7.53 1.04
N VAL A 238 -21.50 6.96 0.98
CA VAL A 238 -20.66 6.67 2.14
C VAL A 238 -19.24 7.21 1.96
N TYR A 239 -18.53 7.44 3.06
CA TYR A 239 -17.08 7.63 2.98
C TYR A 239 -16.36 6.32 3.24
N LEU A 240 -15.44 5.98 2.35
CA LEU A 240 -14.45 4.93 2.56
C LEU A 240 -13.09 5.60 2.81
N THR A 241 -12.49 5.38 3.97
CA THR A 241 -11.07 5.72 4.17
C THR A 241 -10.25 4.53 3.69
N THR A 242 -9.43 4.72 2.66
CA THR A 242 -8.73 3.63 1.99
C THR A 242 -7.22 3.81 2.00
N PHE A 243 -6.47 2.77 2.34
CA PHE A 243 -5.04 2.68 2.02
C PHE A 243 -4.87 2.23 0.56
N TYR A 244 -3.92 2.82 -0.15
CA TYR A 244 -3.57 2.49 -1.52
C TYR A 244 -2.06 2.34 -1.66
N ARG A 245 -1.62 1.34 -2.42
CA ARG A 245 -0.22 1.15 -2.80
C ARG A 245 -0.14 0.76 -4.27
N GLU A 246 0.79 1.33 -5.01
CA GLU A 246 1.11 0.94 -6.37
C GLU A 246 2.62 0.80 -6.57
N GLY A 247 3.01 -0.19 -7.38
CA GLY A 247 4.40 -0.47 -7.69
C GLY A 247 4.62 -0.75 -9.17
N VAL A 248 5.78 -0.34 -9.65
CA VAL A 248 6.25 -0.64 -11.01
C VAL A 248 7.62 -1.28 -10.92
N GLN A 249 7.74 -2.50 -11.44
CA GLN A 249 8.99 -3.25 -11.52
C GLN A 249 9.38 -3.49 -12.99
N LEU A 250 10.62 -3.19 -13.35
CA LEU A 250 11.19 -3.47 -14.66
C LEU A 250 12.41 -4.37 -14.49
N LYS A 251 12.42 -5.53 -15.17
CA LYS A 251 13.45 -6.57 -15.00
C LYS A 251 13.67 -6.94 -13.52
N ASN A 252 12.59 -7.12 -12.77
CA ASN A 252 12.58 -7.40 -11.33
C ASN A 252 13.25 -6.31 -10.46
N LYS A 253 13.43 -5.09 -10.99
CA LYS A 253 13.91 -3.94 -10.22
C LYS A 253 12.79 -2.92 -10.07
N PHE A 254 12.48 -2.52 -8.84
CA PHE A 254 11.53 -1.44 -8.59
C PHE A 254 11.99 -0.15 -9.27
N GLN A 255 11.06 0.45 -10.00
CA GLN A 255 11.21 1.73 -10.68
C GLN A 255 10.52 2.82 -9.87
N ASN A 256 9.31 2.54 -9.39
CA ASN A 256 8.52 3.43 -8.57
C ASN A 256 7.67 2.62 -7.59
N LEU A 257 7.49 3.15 -6.39
CA LEU A 257 6.53 2.72 -5.39
C LEU A 257 5.81 3.97 -4.88
N SER A 258 4.49 3.92 -4.80
CA SER A 258 3.70 5.03 -4.29
C SER A 258 2.61 4.50 -3.39
N GLU A 259 2.37 5.19 -2.29
CA GLU A 259 1.37 4.84 -1.29
C GLU A 259 0.48 6.04 -1.00
N ALA A 260 -0.75 5.81 -0.57
CA ALA A 260 -1.67 6.87 -0.20
C ALA A 260 -2.74 6.42 0.81
N VAL A 261 -3.25 7.38 1.57
CA VAL A 261 -4.59 7.30 2.16
C VAL A 261 -5.51 8.19 1.34
N PHE A 262 -6.63 7.63 0.89
CA PHE A 262 -7.72 8.39 0.32
C PHE A 262 -8.93 8.41 1.25
N LYS A 263 -9.72 9.48 1.14
CA LYS A 263 -11.13 9.48 1.53
C LYS A 263 -11.95 9.44 0.25
N VAL A 264 -12.67 8.35 0.04
CA VAL A 264 -13.50 8.13 -1.14
C VAL A 264 -14.95 8.41 -0.77
N TYR A 265 -15.55 9.41 -1.42
CA TYR A 265 -17.00 9.59 -1.43
C TYR A 265 -17.56 8.61 -2.45
N LYS A 266 -18.10 7.51 -1.94
CA LYS A 266 -18.65 6.40 -2.72
C LYS A 266 -20.14 6.60 -2.87
N THR A 267 -20.63 6.59 -4.10
CA THR A 267 -22.06 6.72 -4.41
C THR A 267 -22.68 5.37 -4.75
N SER A 268 -24.01 5.29 -4.65
CA SER A 268 -24.77 4.11 -5.08
C SER A 268 -24.80 3.96 -6.61
N SER A 269 -25.23 2.81 -7.07
CA SER A 269 -25.34 2.47 -8.50
C SER A 269 -26.31 3.35 -9.29
N HIS A 270 -27.31 3.92 -8.62
CA HIS A 270 -28.33 4.78 -9.23
C HIS A 270 -27.95 6.28 -9.19
N SER A 271 -26.81 6.62 -8.59
CA SER A 271 -26.39 8.02 -8.43
C SER A 271 -25.90 8.62 -9.74
N ALA A 272 -26.45 9.78 -10.12
CA ALA A 272 -25.91 10.60 -11.21
C ALA A 272 -24.55 11.25 -10.85
N VAL A 273 -24.22 11.34 -9.56
CA VAL A 273 -22.93 11.85 -9.08
C VAL A 273 -21.90 10.72 -9.11
N PRO A 274 -20.76 10.89 -9.80
CA PRO A 274 -19.69 9.89 -9.80
C PRO A 274 -18.98 9.85 -8.45
N ASP A 275 -18.26 8.75 -8.21
CA ASP A 275 -17.37 8.63 -7.05
C ASP A 275 -16.33 9.76 -7.06
N GLN A 276 -15.97 10.22 -5.86
CA GLN A 276 -14.99 11.30 -5.68
C GLN A 276 -13.90 10.83 -4.75
N VAL A 277 -12.66 11.16 -5.06
CA VAL A 277 -11.50 10.79 -4.27
C VAL A 277 -10.89 12.06 -3.71
N LYS A 278 -10.65 12.09 -2.40
CA LYS A 278 -9.86 13.11 -1.71
C LYS A 278 -8.58 12.46 -1.21
N LEU A 279 -7.44 13.07 -1.54
CA LEU A 279 -6.15 12.65 -0.99
C LEU A 279 -6.02 13.13 0.46
N LEU A 280 -5.80 12.21 1.40
CA LEU A 280 -5.50 12.55 2.79
C LEU A 280 -3.99 12.56 3.04
N LYS A 281 -3.29 11.55 2.50
CA LYS A 281 -1.84 11.39 2.66
C LYS A 281 -1.26 10.63 1.46
N MET A 282 -0.03 10.94 1.01
CA MET A 282 0.72 10.08 0.09
C MET A 282 2.22 9.96 0.42
N SER A 283 2.85 8.84 0.05
CA SER A 283 4.29 8.62 0.14
C SER A 283 4.79 8.13 -1.22
N ARG A 284 6.02 8.47 -1.61
CA ARG A 284 6.60 8.08 -2.90
C ARG A 284 8.08 7.78 -2.80
N LEU A 285 8.48 6.71 -3.48
CA LEU A 285 9.86 6.29 -3.69
C LEU A 285 10.08 6.03 -5.17
N SER A 286 11.03 6.73 -5.81
CA SER A 286 11.29 6.60 -7.25
C SER A 286 12.77 6.56 -7.58
N ASN A 287 13.15 5.65 -8.49
CA ASN A 287 14.53 5.48 -8.99
C ASN A 287 14.75 6.04 -10.39
N VAL A 288 13.71 6.67 -10.95
CA VAL A 288 13.67 7.06 -12.35
C VAL A 288 13.98 8.54 -12.41
N GLU A 289 15.10 8.92 -13.05
CA GLU A 289 15.30 10.31 -13.46
C GLU A 289 14.08 10.73 -14.29
N ALA A 290 13.53 11.92 -14.06
CA ALA A 290 12.28 12.39 -14.67
C ALA A 290 12.23 12.30 -16.23
N LYS A 291 13.38 12.09 -16.89
CA LYS A 291 13.49 11.88 -18.34
C LYS A 291 13.15 10.45 -18.79
N ASP A 292 13.28 9.43 -17.94
CA ASP A 292 12.97 8.02 -18.28
C ASP A 292 11.52 7.61 -17.95
N SER A 293 10.75 8.44 -17.23
CA SER A 293 9.34 8.17 -16.88
C SER A 293 8.39 8.25 -18.09
N LEU A 294 8.83 8.85 -19.19
CA LEU A 294 8.01 9.14 -20.38
C LEU A 294 7.77 7.93 -21.30
N LEU A 295 8.27 6.74 -20.95
CA LEU A 295 8.23 5.58 -21.84
C LEU A 295 6.82 4.96 -21.94
N VAL A 296 6.08 4.85 -20.84
CA VAL A 296 4.80 4.12 -20.76
C VAL A 296 3.89 4.72 -19.68
N LYS A 297 2.62 4.95 -20.03
CA LYS A 297 1.53 5.34 -19.13
C LYS A 297 0.41 4.30 -19.22
N VAL A 298 0.28 3.47 -18.20
CA VAL A 298 -0.85 2.53 -18.04
C VAL A 298 -2.00 3.28 -17.37
N LYS A 299 -3.25 2.89 -17.63
CA LYS A 299 -4.41 3.48 -16.95
C LYS A 299 -4.17 3.50 -15.43
N SER A 300 -4.44 4.64 -14.80
CA SER A 300 -4.16 4.88 -13.38
C SER A 300 -4.76 3.78 -12.49
N GLY A 301 -3.96 3.23 -11.57
CA GLY A 301 -4.43 2.20 -10.64
C GLY A 301 -5.55 2.72 -9.74
N ILE A 302 -5.57 4.01 -9.40
CA ILE A 302 -6.67 4.64 -8.65
C ILE A 302 -7.97 4.58 -9.45
N GLN A 303 -7.94 4.99 -10.72
CA GLN A 303 -9.13 4.91 -11.56
C GLN A 303 -9.60 3.46 -11.70
N ALA A 304 -8.67 2.52 -11.88
CA ALA A 304 -8.99 1.10 -11.92
C ALA A 304 -9.69 0.67 -10.63
N CYS A 305 -9.13 0.94 -9.44
CA CYS A 305 -9.79 0.62 -8.17
C CYS A 305 -11.20 1.19 -8.04
N ILE A 306 -11.44 2.43 -8.47
CA ILE A 306 -12.78 3.03 -8.42
C ILE A 306 -13.76 2.31 -9.36
N GLN A 307 -13.31 1.90 -10.55
CA GLN A 307 -14.11 1.20 -11.56
C GLN A 307 -14.28 -0.31 -11.29
N MET A 308 -13.47 -0.89 -10.42
CA MET A 308 -13.50 -2.33 -10.09
C MET A 308 -14.56 -2.67 -9.02
N ASP A 309 -15.42 -1.73 -8.65
CA ASP A 309 -16.67 -2.04 -7.95
C ASP A 309 -17.66 -2.70 -8.91
N ILE A 310 -17.43 -3.97 -9.20
CA ILE A 310 -18.22 -4.74 -10.17
C ILE A 310 -19.66 -4.98 -9.70
N ILE A 311 -20.00 -4.70 -8.44
CA ILE A 311 -21.39 -4.71 -8.00
C ILE A 311 -22.06 -3.39 -8.32
N LYS A 312 -21.38 -2.26 -8.11
CA LYS A 312 -21.90 -0.95 -8.52
C LYS A 312 -22.00 -0.85 -10.05
N ASP A 313 -20.93 -1.18 -10.76
CA ASP A 313 -20.79 -1.08 -12.21
C ASP A 313 -20.77 -2.49 -12.82
N MET A 314 -21.93 -3.17 -12.85
CA MET A 314 -22.03 -4.59 -13.24
C MET A 314 -21.54 -4.87 -14.67
N PRO A 315 -20.44 -5.63 -14.84
CA PRO A 315 -19.98 -6.06 -16.16
C PRO A 315 -20.86 -7.19 -16.71
N GLU A 316 -20.79 -7.39 -18.04
CA GLU A 316 -21.62 -8.36 -18.75
C GLU A 316 -21.55 -9.79 -18.17
N PHE A 317 -20.38 -10.23 -17.69
CA PHE A 317 -20.23 -11.55 -17.10
C PHE A 317 -21.04 -11.75 -15.81
N LEU A 318 -21.44 -10.70 -15.10
CA LEU A 318 -22.32 -10.82 -13.94
C LEU A 318 -23.81 -10.91 -14.31
N ILE A 319 -24.17 -10.67 -15.58
CA ILE A 319 -25.56 -10.54 -16.03
C ILE A 319 -25.91 -11.73 -16.95
N PRO A 320 -26.30 -12.89 -16.40
CA PRO A 320 -26.46 -14.14 -17.16
C PRO A 320 -27.64 -14.15 -18.13
N ASN A 321 -28.57 -13.19 -18.01
CA ASN A 321 -29.83 -13.13 -18.74
C ASN A 321 -29.76 -12.25 -20.01
N ILE A 322 -28.59 -11.72 -20.36
CA ILE A 322 -28.44 -10.96 -21.60
C ILE A 322 -28.72 -11.89 -22.78
N GLU A 323 -29.67 -11.52 -23.64
CA GLU A 323 -29.90 -12.20 -24.91
C GLU A 323 -28.59 -12.27 -25.68
N ASN A 324 -28.21 -13.47 -26.15
CA ASN A 324 -26.92 -13.72 -26.79
C ASN A 324 -25.67 -13.53 -25.90
N SER A 325 -25.80 -13.64 -24.56
CA SER A 325 -24.66 -13.61 -23.63
C SER A 325 -23.46 -14.37 -24.18
N ILE A 326 -22.30 -13.70 -24.20
CA ILE A 326 -21.05 -14.24 -24.75
C ILE A 326 -20.30 -15.14 -23.75
N TYR A 327 -20.87 -15.36 -22.57
CA TYR A 327 -20.26 -16.10 -21.48
C TYR A 327 -20.88 -17.50 -21.27
N THR A 328 -20.05 -18.41 -20.78
CA THR A 328 -20.46 -19.69 -20.21
C THR A 328 -20.17 -19.72 -18.72
N TYR A 329 -20.97 -20.48 -17.97
CA TYR A 329 -20.90 -20.53 -16.52
C TYR A 329 -20.88 -21.97 -16.03
N THR A 330 -20.03 -22.25 -15.05
CA THR A 330 -19.98 -23.53 -14.33
C THR A 330 -19.99 -23.27 -12.83
N SER A 331 -20.37 -24.28 -12.05
CA SER A 331 -20.33 -24.23 -10.59
C SER A 331 -19.43 -25.36 -10.10
N GLU A 332 -18.48 -25.05 -9.23
CA GLU A 332 -17.61 -26.04 -8.57
C GLU A 332 -18.23 -26.53 -7.24
N GLY A 333 -19.35 -25.93 -6.81
CA GLY A 333 -20.05 -26.26 -5.58
C GLY A 333 -19.92 -25.17 -4.52
N VAL A 334 -19.83 -25.59 -3.26
CA VAL A 334 -19.76 -24.69 -2.09
C VAL A 334 -18.40 -24.83 -1.43
N THR A 335 -17.80 -23.70 -1.04
CA THR A 335 -16.59 -23.62 -0.22
C THR A 335 -16.81 -22.69 0.98
N PHE A 336 -15.76 -22.38 1.74
CA PHE A 336 -15.83 -21.48 2.89
C PHE A 336 -14.96 -20.24 2.69
N LEU A 337 -15.47 -19.09 3.13
CA LEU A 337 -14.76 -17.82 3.18
C LEU A 337 -15.11 -17.10 4.49
N GLU A 338 -14.12 -16.80 5.35
CA GLU A 338 -14.32 -16.08 6.63
C GLU A 338 -15.49 -16.65 7.46
N ASP A 339 -15.58 -17.99 7.52
CA ASP A 339 -16.64 -18.80 8.18
C ASP A 339 -18.02 -18.82 7.51
N ARG A 340 -18.12 -18.28 6.30
CA ARG A 340 -19.36 -18.29 5.52
C ARG A 340 -19.33 -19.35 4.43
N PHE A 341 -20.45 -20.04 4.23
CA PHE A 341 -20.62 -20.92 3.08
C PHE A 341 -20.78 -20.07 1.83
N VAL A 342 -19.94 -20.30 0.82
CA VAL A 342 -20.00 -19.55 -0.45
C VAL A 342 -20.15 -20.51 -1.62
N ASN A 343 -21.08 -20.20 -2.53
CA ASN A 343 -21.17 -20.85 -3.82
C ASN A 343 -20.10 -20.26 -4.75
N VAL A 344 -19.39 -21.12 -5.47
CA VAL A 344 -18.37 -20.69 -6.44
C VAL A 344 -18.94 -20.79 -7.86
N VAL A 345 -19.03 -19.64 -8.54
CA VAL A 345 -19.42 -19.57 -9.95
C VAL A 345 -18.20 -19.21 -10.78
N HIS A 346 -17.83 -20.11 -11.70
CA HIS A 346 -16.84 -19.85 -12.72
C HIS A 346 -17.50 -19.28 -13.97
N PHE A 347 -16.81 -18.35 -14.62
CA PHE A 347 -17.25 -17.78 -15.88
C PHE A 347 -16.09 -17.66 -16.87
N GLU A 348 -16.37 -17.88 -18.14
CA GLU A 348 -15.42 -17.70 -19.24
C GLU A 348 -16.15 -17.36 -20.53
N GLN A 349 -15.44 -16.79 -21.51
CA GLN A 349 -16.00 -16.50 -22.82
C GLN A 349 -16.30 -17.78 -23.62
N LYS A 350 -17.38 -17.77 -24.41
CA LYS A 350 -17.73 -18.88 -25.30
C LYS A 350 -16.64 -19.19 -26.31
N LYS A 351 -16.57 -20.46 -26.73
CA LYS A 351 -15.72 -20.90 -27.85
C LYS A 351 -16.02 -20.08 -29.11
N GLY A 352 -14.97 -19.67 -29.81
CA GLY A 352 -15.06 -18.88 -31.05
C GLY A 352 -14.95 -17.37 -30.86
N ILE A 353 -15.06 -16.87 -29.62
CA ILE A 353 -14.83 -15.46 -29.29
C ILE A 353 -13.34 -15.24 -29.11
N SER A 354 -12.77 -14.30 -29.86
CA SER A 354 -11.32 -14.05 -29.92
C SER A 354 -10.89 -12.75 -29.23
N GLU A 355 -11.87 -11.91 -28.93
CA GLU A 355 -11.75 -10.71 -28.14
C GLU A 355 -11.21 -11.06 -26.75
N PRO A 356 -10.25 -10.26 -26.21
CA PRO A 356 -9.76 -10.46 -24.86
C PRO A 356 -10.83 -10.05 -23.85
N LEU A 357 -11.46 -11.03 -23.21
CA LEU A 357 -12.45 -10.83 -22.15
C LEU A 357 -11.93 -11.35 -20.80
N PHE A 358 -12.58 -10.94 -19.72
CA PHE A 358 -12.30 -11.52 -18.40
C PHE A 358 -12.89 -12.92 -18.27
N CYS A 359 -12.21 -13.79 -17.53
CA CYS A 359 -12.71 -15.04 -16.98
C CYS A 359 -12.37 -15.12 -15.49
N GLY A 360 -12.92 -16.08 -14.76
CA GLY A 360 -12.51 -16.32 -13.38
C GLY A 360 -13.62 -16.84 -12.48
N GLU A 361 -13.53 -16.47 -11.21
CA GLU A 361 -14.30 -17.06 -10.10
C GLU A 361 -15.05 -15.99 -9.31
N LEU A 362 -16.30 -16.30 -8.95
CA LEU A 362 -17.17 -15.45 -8.13
C LEU A 362 -17.61 -16.25 -6.90
N PHE A 363 -17.38 -15.67 -5.72
CA PHE A 363 -17.71 -16.28 -4.44
C PHE A 363 -18.96 -15.60 -3.87
N LEU A 364 -20.09 -16.29 -3.99
CA LEU A 364 -21.40 -15.78 -3.61
C LEU A 364 -21.82 -16.38 -2.27
N ASP A 365 -22.13 -15.54 -1.30
CA ASP A 365 -22.60 -16.00 0.00
C ASP A 365 -23.88 -16.84 -0.13
N SER A 366 -23.91 -18.01 0.52
CA SER A 366 -25.01 -18.96 0.36
C SER A 366 -26.29 -18.53 1.07
N GLU A 367 -26.20 -17.63 2.06
CA GLU A 367 -27.34 -17.17 2.85
C GLU A 367 -27.94 -15.88 2.29
N THR A 368 -27.08 -14.93 1.92
CA THR A 368 -27.43 -13.57 1.49
C THR A 368 -27.34 -13.36 -0.01
N SER A 369 -26.70 -14.28 -0.75
CA SER A 369 -26.39 -14.16 -2.18
C SER A 369 -25.50 -12.95 -2.53
N ALA A 370 -24.89 -12.30 -1.53
CA ALA A 370 -23.95 -11.21 -1.77
C ALA A 370 -22.66 -11.74 -2.39
N LEU A 371 -22.07 -10.99 -3.32
CA LEU A 371 -20.72 -11.25 -3.80
C LEU A 371 -19.72 -10.88 -2.71
N LEU A 372 -18.96 -11.86 -2.23
CA LEU A 372 -17.95 -11.67 -1.20
C LEU A 372 -16.54 -11.51 -1.79
N GLN A 373 -16.26 -12.20 -2.89
CA GLN A 373 -14.99 -12.10 -3.59
C GLN A 373 -15.18 -12.37 -5.09
N ALA A 374 -14.38 -11.71 -5.91
CA ALA A 374 -14.22 -12.02 -7.33
C ALA A 374 -12.74 -12.10 -7.66
N ARG A 375 -12.34 -13.15 -8.37
CA ARG A 375 -11.00 -13.32 -8.94
C ARG A 375 -11.15 -13.30 -10.44
N LEU A 376 -10.59 -12.30 -11.08
CA LEU A 376 -10.74 -12.04 -12.51
C LEU A 376 -9.37 -12.14 -13.17
N GLU A 377 -9.31 -12.74 -14.34
CA GLU A 377 -8.14 -12.76 -15.19
C GLU A 377 -8.55 -12.44 -16.63
N VAL A 378 -7.76 -11.65 -17.36
CA VAL A 378 -7.95 -11.56 -18.81
C VAL A 378 -7.62 -12.91 -19.40
N HIS A 379 -8.57 -13.51 -20.13
CA HIS A 379 -8.48 -14.88 -20.62
C HIS A 379 -7.07 -15.20 -21.19
N PRO A 380 -6.34 -16.18 -20.63
CA PRO A 380 -4.91 -16.37 -20.91
C PRO A 380 -4.56 -16.56 -22.39
N VAL A 381 -5.47 -17.14 -23.17
CA VAL A 381 -5.30 -17.33 -24.62
C VAL A 381 -5.28 -15.99 -25.37
N TYR A 382 -6.07 -15.02 -24.94
CA TYR A 382 -6.32 -13.77 -25.67
C TYR A 382 -5.59 -12.56 -25.08
N VAL A 383 -4.98 -12.71 -23.90
CA VAL A 383 -4.30 -11.64 -23.14
C VAL A 383 -3.29 -10.82 -23.95
N LYS A 384 -2.60 -11.43 -24.93
CA LYS A 384 -1.62 -10.73 -25.78
C LYS A 384 -2.24 -9.62 -26.64
N ASN A 385 -3.54 -9.69 -26.91
CA ASN A 385 -4.31 -8.70 -27.66
C ASN A 385 -4.97 -7.63 -26.76
N ALA A 386 -4.87 -7.77 -25.44
CA ALA A 386 -5.55 -6.91 -24.45
C ALA A 386 -4.85 -5.56 -24.19
N ALA A 387 -3.81 -5.20 -24.97
CA ALA A 387 -3.03 -3.99 -24.71
C ALA A 387 -3.89 -2.71 -24.69
N GLY A 388 -4.91 -2.64 -25.54
CA GLY A 388 -5.83 -1.49 -25.62
C GLY A 388 -6.71 -1.31 -24.38
N MET A 389 -6.89 -2.35 -23.57
CA MET A 389 -7.69 -2.27 -22.34
C MET A 389 -6.94 -1.52 -21.23
N PHE A 390 -5.60 -1.63 -21.19
CA PHE A 390 -4.79 -1.20 -20.05
C PHE A 390 -3.80 -0.08 -20.38
N VAL A 391 -3.31 0.02 -21.62
CA VAL A 391 -2.26 0.98 -22.00
C VAL A 391 -2.89 2.28 -22.48
N GLU A 392 -2.71 3.37 -21.72
CA GLU A 392 -3.29 4.68 -22.03
C GLU A 392 -2.41 5.51 -22.97
N ARG A 393 -1.09 5.60 -22.71
CA ARG A 393 -0.12 6.23 -23.60
C ARG A 393 1.20 5.46 -23.61
N ARG A 394 1.92 5.53 -24.73
CA ARG A 394 3.26 4.93 -24.88
C ARG A 394 4.09 5.72 -25.88
N ALA A 395 5.42 5.70 -25.72
CA ALA A 395 6.31 6.23 -26.75
C ALA A 395 6.12 5.46 -28.07
N ARG A 396 6.24 6.17 -29.21
CA ARG A 396 5.97 5.60 -30.56
C ARG A 396 6.83 4.37 -30.89
N ASN A 397 8.00 4.24 -30.28
CA ASN A 397 8.94 3.14 -30.47
C ASN A 397 8.83 2.03 -29.40
N ILE A 398 7.78 2.03 -28.58
CA ILE A 398 7.56 1.02 -27.55
C ILE A 398 6.29 0.23 -27.83
N ARG A 399 6.43 -1.10 -27.80
CA ARG A 399 5.32 -2.04 -27.82
C ARG A 399 5.22 -2.72 -26.46
N MET A 400 4.04 -2.63 -25.86
CA MET A 400 3.68 -3.38 -24.66
C MET A 400 2.80 -4.56 -25.05
N ILE A 401 3.15 -5.74 -24.56
CA ILE A 401 2.42 -6.98 -24.83
C ILE A 401 2.01 -7.55 -23.48
N PRO A 402 0.73 -7.48 -23.09
CA PRO A 402 0.26 -8.09 -21.85
C PRO A 402 0.55 -9.60 -21.87
N GLN A 403 0.98 -10.13 -20.74
CA GLN A 403 1.28 -11.56 -20.54
C GLN A 403 0.30 -12.18 -19.55
N LYS A 404 -0.07 -11.43 -18.51
CA LYS A 404 -1.01 -11.85 -17.48
C LYS A 404 -1.61 -10.60 -16.84
N VAL A 405 -2.92 -10.57 -16.61
CA VAL A 405 -3.61 -9.47 -15.95
C VAL A 405 -4.65 -10.07 -15.02
N VAL A 406 -4.44 -9.92 -13.73
CA VAL A 406 -5.30 -10.49 -12.68
C VAL A 406 -5.81 -9.38 -11.78
N TYR A 407 -7.07 -9.51 -11.36
CA TYR A 407 -7.67 -8.69 -10.33
C TYR A 407 -8.33 -9.56 -9.26
N THR A 408 -8.14 -9.19 -8.00
CA THR A 408 -8.89 -9.73 -6.87
C THR A 408 -9.68 -8.61 -6.24
N ILE A 409 -10.99 -8.78 -6.08
CA ILE A 409 -11.89 -7.84 -5.43
C ILE A 409 -12.58 -8.58 -4.29
N SER A 410 -12.67 -7.98 -3.10
CA SER A 410 -13.48 -8.51 -2.01
C SER A 410 -14.41 -7.46 -1.43
N TYR A 411 -15.51 -7.94 -0.84
CA TYR A 411 -16.52 -7.15 -0.17
C TYR A 411 -16.70 -7.66 1.25
N LYS A 412 -16.94 -6.75 2.18
CA LYS A 412 -17.23 -7.10 3.58
C LYS A 412 -18.51 -6.49 4.11
N PRO A 413 -19.26 -7.25 4.91
CA PRO A 413 -20.43 -6.73 5.57
C PRO A 413 -20.04 -5.79 6.72
N TRP A 414 -20.73 -4.67 6.81
CA TRP A 414 -20.74 -3.80 7.98
C TRP A 414 -22.16 -3.29 8.19
N GLN A 415 -22.71 -3.53 9.39
CA GLN A 415 -24.11 -3.20 9.74
C GLN A 415 -25.14 -3.72 8.70
N GLY A 416 -24.94 -4.94 8.20
CA GLY A 416 -25.82 -5.58 7.22
C GLY A 416 -25.64 -5.14 5.77
N THR A 417 -24.78 -4.16 5.49
CA THR A 417 -24.47 -3.69 4.13
C THR A 417 -23.06 -4.12 3.73
N TYR A 418 -22.88 -4.59 2.50
CA TYR A 418 -21.58 -4.95 1.95
C TYR A 418 -20.89 -3.76 1.30
N TYR A 419 -19.63 -3.57 1.63
CA TYR A 419 -18.77 -2.52 1.06
C TYR A 419 -17.55 -3.17 0.42
N ILE A 420 -17.00 -2.54 -0.63
CA ILE A 420 -15.69 -2.94 -1.14
C ILE A 420 -14.70 -2.93 0.01
N HIS A 421 -14.00 -4.04 0.19
CA HIS A 421 -13.00 -4.20 1.21
C HIS A 421 -11.59 -4.13 0.64
N HIS A 422 -11.29 -4.90 -0.41
CA HIS A 422 -9.95 -4.98 -0.97
C HIS A 422 -10.00 -5.11 -2.49
N ILE A 423 -9.09 -4.43 -3.17
CA ILE A 423 -8.86 -4.53 -4.61
C ILE A 423 -7.36 -4.69 -4.83
N ARG A 424 -6.97 -5.76 -5.50
CA ARG A 424 -5.59 -6.03 -5.94
C ARG A 424 -5.60 -6.17 -7.46
N GLY A 425 -4.64 -5.54 -8.13
CA GLY A 425 -4.40 -5.71 -9.56
C GLY A 425 -2.94 -6.04 -9.82
N ASP A 426 -2.68 -7.10 -10.58
CA ASP A 426 -1.34 -7.56 -10.97
C ASP A 426 -1.28 -7.67 -12.50
N LEU A 427 -0.53 -6.76 -13.14
CA LEU A 427 -0.45 -6.60 -14.58
C LEU A 427 0.99 -6.85 -15.06
N HIS A 428 1.18 -7.95 -15.77
CA HIS A 428 2.46 -8.33 -16.35
C HIS A 428 2.50 -8.03 -17.85
N PHE A 429 3.56 -7.36 -18.29
CA PHE A 429 3.80 -7.02 -19.70
C PHE A 429 5.21 -7.40 -20.12
N LYS A 430 5.36 -7.79 -21.39
CA LYS A 430 6.64 -7.71 -22.11
C LYS A 430 6.73 -6.37 -22.81
N VAL A 431 7.81 -5.64 -22.57
CA VAL A 431 8.13 -4.36 -23.22
C VAL A 431 9.17 -4.58 -24.30
N LYS A 432 8.87 -4.20 -25.55
CA LYS A 432 9.78 -4.29 -26.70
C LYS A 432 10.02 -2.90 -27.32
N ARG A 433 11.26 -2.59 -27.67
CA ARG A 433 11.60 -1.39 -28.45
C ARG A 433 11.64 -1.72 -29.95
N THR A 434 10.98 -0.90 -30.77
CA THR A 434 11.00 -1.03 -32.23
C THR A 434 12.45 -0.90 -32.73
N LYS A 435 12.87 -1.78 -33.66
CA LYS A 435 14.23 -1.91 -34.23
C LYS A 435 15.30 -2.62 -33.39
N MET A 436 15.01 -3.09 -32.17
CA MET A 436 15.92 -4.03 -31.48
C MET A 436 15.49 -5.47 -31.76
N LEU A 437 16.37 -6.24 -32.42
CA LEU A 437 16.15 -7.66 -32.74
C LEU A 437 16.16 -8.57 -31.50
N PHE A 438 16.78 -8.12 -30.39
CA PHE A 438 16.86 -8.86 -29.13
C PHE A 438 16.58 -7.95 -27.92
N GLY A 439 15.90 -8.50 -26.91
CA GLY A 439 15.72 -7.88 -25.59
C GLY A 439 14.30 -7.35 -25.31
N SER A 440 13.34 -8.23 -25.01
CA SER A 440 12.12 -7.82 -24.30
C SER A 440 12.40 -7.70 -22.81
N ARG A 441 11.87 -6.66 -22.16
CA ARG A 441 11.97 -6.47 -20.70
C ARG A 441 10.66 -6.86 -20.04
N ASP A 442 10.73 -7.60 -18.94
CA ASP A 442 9.57 -7.84 -18.09
C ASP A 442 9.23 -6.57 -17.33
N LEU A 443 7.97 -6.18 -17.42
CA LEU A 443 7.37 -5.08 -16.67
C LEU A 443 6.21 -5.64 -15.87
N HIS A 444 6.26 -5.44 -14.56
CA HIS A 444 5.18 -5.78 -13.65
C HIS A 444 4.67 -4.49 -13.02
N ILE A 445 3.38 -4.22 -13.21
CA ILE A 445 2.67 -3.11 -12.58
C ILE A 445 1.64 -3.72 -11.68
N TRP A 446 1.63 -3.30 -10.43
CA TRP A 446 0.63 -3.76 -9.48
C TRP A 446 0.10 -2.59 -8.67
N PHE A 447 -1.12 -2.76 -8.19
CA PHE A 447 -1.74 -1.82 -7.27
C PHE A 447 -2.67 -2.55 -6.31
N GLU A 448 -2.90 -1.94 -5.17
CA GLU A 448 -3.66 -2.51 -4.08
C GLU A 448 -4.38 -1.40 -3.32
N MET A 449 -5.67 -1.57 -3.06
CA MET A 449 -6.50 -0.65 -2.29
C MET A 449 -7.28 -1.43 -1.25
N ILE A 450 -7.28 -0.94 -0.01
CA ILE A 450 -8.06 -1.53 1.08
C ILE A 450 -8.90 -0.46 1.74
N THR A 451 -10.18 -0.76 1.98
CA THR A 451 -11.04 0.02 2.85
C THR A 451 -10.71 -0.26 4.30
N CYS A 452 -10.15 0.74 4.96
CA CYS A 452 -9.73 0.69 6.35
C CYS A 452 -10.81 1.18 7.33
N LYS A 453 -11.78 1.98 6.85
CA LYS A 453 -12.90 2.50 7.63
C LYS A 453 -14.06 2.85 6.70
N VAL A 454 -15.28 2.55 7.13
CA VAL A 454 -16.53 3.00 6.49
C VAL A 454 -17.25 3.98 7.41
N GLU A 455 -17.69 5.11 6.86
CA GLU A 455 -18.48 6.14 7.57
C GLU A 455 -19.77 6.44 6.79
N THR A 456 -20.92 6.31 7.45
CA THR A 456 -22.26 6.54 6.89
C THR A 456 -22.92 7.83 7.38
N GLY A 457 -22.43 8.42 8.46
CA GLY A 457 -22.96 9.67 9.01
C GLY A 457 -22.43 10.92 8.30
N GLN A 458 -23.32 11.89 8.03
CA GLN A 458 -22.97 13.23 7.52
C GLN A 458 -22.12 13.21 6.23
N VAL A 459 -22.46 12.33 5.29
CA VAL A 459 -21.72 12.14 4.05
C VAL A 459 -22.15 13.18 3.01
N VAL A 460 -21.21 14.02 2.57
CA VAL A 460 -21.45 15.08 1.59
C VAL A 460 -20.42 15.00 0.47
N ALA A 461 -20.81 15.42 -0.74
CA ALA A 461 -19.86 15.47 -1.85
C ALA A 461 -18.72 16.45 -1.53
N PHE A 462 -17.50 16.12 -1.95
CA PHE A 462 -16.35 16.99 -1.75
C PHE A 462 -16.43 18.23 -2.64
N PRO A 463 -15.97 19.41 -2.19
CA PRO A 463 -15.74 20.56 -3.05
C PRO A 463 -14.74 20.22 -4.17
N ARG A 464 -14.89 20.81 -5.36
CA ARG A 464 -14.00 20.51 -6.52
C ARG A 464 -12.50 20.68 -6.20
N THR A 465 -12.15 21.64 -5.35
CA THR A 465 -10.78 21.94 -4.91
C THR A 465 -10.15 20.84 -4.07
N GLU A 466 -10.96 19.97 -3.46
CA GLU A 466 -10.48 18.85 -2.63
C GLU A 466 -10.44 17.52 -3.39
N ARG A 467 -10.95 17.50 -4.63
CA ARG A 467 -11.04 16.28 -5.44
C ARG A 467 -9.72 16.01 -6.14
N LEU A 468 -9.18 14.83 -5.92
CA LEU A 468 -8.08 14.27 -6.71
C LEU A 468 -8.63 13.85 -8.09
N PRO A 469 -8.03 14.30 -9.20
CA PRO A 469 -8.42 13.79 -10.52
C PRO A 469 -7.92 12.35 -10.66
N THR A 470 -8.85 11.39 -10.72
CA THR A 470 -8.56 9.94 -10.69
C THR A 470 -7.83 9.42 -11.94
N ARG A 471 -7.91 10.15 -13.05
CA ARG A 471 -7.18 9.85 -14.31
C ARG A 471 -5.73 10.34 -14.29
N THR A 472 -5.34 11.08 -13.25
CA THR A 472 -3.94 11.47 -13.08
C THR A 472 -3.15 10.20 -12.77
N ILE A 473 -2.03 10.05 -13.46
CA ILE A 473 -1.07 9.00 -13.15
C ILE A 473 -0.48 9.38 -11.80
N PHE A 474 -0.78 8.60 -10.79
CA PHE A 474 -0.45 8.95 -9.41
C PHE A 474 1.06 9.13 -9.22
N SER A 475 1.87 8.37 -9.98
CA SER A 475 3.32 8.53 -10.08
C SER A 475 3.81 9.83 -10.75
N ASP A 476 2.96 10.66 -11.35
CA ASP A 476 3.32 11.99 -11.87
C ASP A 476 3.04 13.12 -10.86
N THR A 477 2.42 12.83 -9.71
CA THR A 477 2.09 13.82 -8.67
C THR A 477 3.30 14.08 -7.76
N TYR A 478 3.65 15.35 -7.53
CA TYR A 478 4.77 15.76 -6.67
C TYR A 478 4.38 15.74 -5.18
N PHE A 479 5.15 15.07 -4.32
CA PHE A 479 4.90 15.05 -2.87
C PHE A 479 6.12 14.60 -2.03
N LYS A 480 6.17 15.00 -0.75
CA LYS A 480 7.29 14.84 0.20
C LYS A 480 6.98 13.79 1.29
N TYR A 481 7.91 12.87 1.55
CA TYR A 481 7.84 11.85 2.62
C TYR A 481 7.83 12.46 4.03
N ASP A 482 7.09 11.86 4.96
CA ASP A 482 7.06 12.17 6.41
C ASP A 482 7.12 10.83 7.19
N GLU A 483 7.67 10.80 8.40
CA GLU A 483 7.92 9.56 9.16
C GLU A 483 6.91 9.36 10.31
N ASN A 484 6.23 10.43 10.77
CA ASN A 484 5.01 10.32 11.60
C ASN A 484 3.78 9.92 10.76
N PHE A 485 4.03 9.46 9.54
CA PHE A 485 3.11 9.57 8.44
C PHE A 485 1.93 8.61 8.53
N TRP A 486 2.15 7.38 9.00
CA TRP A 486 1.11 6.37 9.13
C TRP A 486 0.70 6.08 10.58
N LYS A 487 1.09 6.91 11.55
CA LYS A 487 0.87 6.61 12.97
C LYS A 487 -0.62 6.37 13.30
N ASP A 488 -1.48 7.17 12.67
CA ASP A 488 -2.93 7.18 12.93
C ASP A 488 -3.77 6.45 11.88
N PHE A 489 -3.13 5.81 10.89
CA PHE A 489 -3.83 5.13 9.80
C PHE A 489 -3.51 3.63 9.78
N ASN A 490 -4.53 2.84 9.46
CA ASN A 490 -4.35 1.46 9.04
C ASN A 490 -3.63 1.43 7.69
N VAL A 491 -2.58 0.63 7.62
CA VAL A 491 -1.74 0.47 6.45
C VAL A 491 -1.31 -0.97 6.34
N ILE A 492 -1.03 -1.40 5.11
CA ILE A 492 -0.30 -2.64 4.88
C ILE A 492 1.18 -2.35 5.17
N PRO A 493 1.89 -3.12 6.00
CA PRO A 493 3.34 -2.95 6.17
C PRO A 493 4.10 -3.15 4.84
N LEU A 494 5.23 -2.46 4.68
CA LEU A 494 6.14 -2.71 3.56
C LEU A 494 6.77 -4.10 3.68
N GLU A 495 6.91 -4.81 2.57
CA GLU A 495 7.66 -6.06 2.52
C GLU A 495 9.15 -5.80 2.80
N GLU A 496 9.79 -6.67 3.59
CA GLU A 496 11.19 -6.51 4.00
C GLU A 496 12.16 -6.39 2.81
N GLU A 497 11.88 -7.11 1.71
CA GLU A 497 12.65 -7.02 0.47
C GLU A 497 12.55 -5.65 -0.19
N ILE A 498 11.37 -5.01 -0.13
CA ILE A 498 11.16 -3.67 -0.66
C ILE A 498 11.89 -2.65 0.21
N SER A 499 11.82 -2.79 1.55
CA SER A 499 12.55 -1.95 2.50
C SER A 499 14.06 -2.01 2.26
N LYS A 500 14.64 -3.21 2.15
CA LYS A 500 16.07 -3.40 1.82
C LYS A 500 16.46 -2.82 0.46
N LEU A 501 15.54 -2.83 -0.50
CA LEU A 501 15.79 -2.25 -1.81
C LEU A 501 15.75 -0.72 -1.77
N ILE A 502 14.83 -0.13 -1.00
CA ILE A 502 14.77 1.32 -0.74
C ILE A 502 16.08 1.81 -0.13
N GLU A 503 16.62 1.08 0.87
CA GLU A 503 17.93 1.38 1.46
C GLU A 503 19.05 1.36 0.41
N LYS A 504 19.07 0.37 -0.49
CA LYS A 504 20.07 0.30 -1.58
C LYS A 504 19.93 1.41 -2.62
N ILE A 505 18.71 1.90 -2.82
CA ILE A 505 18.41 2.99 -3.75
C ILE A 505 18.89 4.31 -3.17
N SER A 506 18.57 4.57 -1.90
CA SER A 506 19.04 5.79 -1.22
C SER A 506 20.56 5.86 -1.22
N LEU A 507 21.24 4.72 -0.99
CA LEU A 507 22.70 4.62 -1.07
C LEU A 507 23.28 4.88 -2.47
N LYS A 508 22.55 4.55 -3.56
CA LYS A 508 23.04 4.78 -4.94
C LYS A 508 22.85 6.21 -5.45
N ILE A 509 21.86 6.92 -4.93
CA ILE A 509 21.67 8.34 -5.24
C ILE A 509 22.83 9.16 -4.67
N GLU A 510 23.45 8.70 -3.57
CA GLU A 510 24.65 9.30 -2.97
C GLU A 510 25.92 9.10 -3.83
N GLU A 511 26.07 7.98 -4.56
CA GLU A 511 27.26 7.69 -5.38
C GLU A 511 27.29 8.41 -6.75
N ILE A 512 26.15 8.88 -7.27
CA ILE A 512 26.07 9.53 -8.60
C ILE A 512 26.22 11.06 -8.49
N GLY A 513 26.32 11.59 -7.26
CA GLY A 513 26.43 13.01 -6.97
C GLY A 513 27.85 13.60 -6.92
N ASP A 514 28.87 12.83 -7.34
CA ASP A 514 30.28 13.26 -7.40
C ASP A 514 30.67 13.95 -8.72
#